data_AF-A0A7Y5N4D6-F1
#
_entry.id   AF-A0A7Y5N4D6-F1
#
_cell.length_a   1.000
_cell.length_b   1.000
_cell.length_c   1.000
_cell.angle_alpha   90.00
_cell.angle_beta   90.00
_cell.angle_gamma   90.00
#
_symmetry.space_group_name_H-M   'P 1'
#
loop_
_entity.id
_entity.type
_entity.pdbx_description
1 polymer ?
#
loop_
_entity_poly.entity_id
_entity_poly.type
_entity_poly.pdbx_seq_one_letter_code
_entity_poly.pdbx_strand_id
1 'polypeptide(L)'
;MNLAALLVLADGRFPAGGHAHSGGAEAAVTARRVRDAASLEEFCRGRLHTSGLVAAGLAAAAAAGYDPLLLDEAADARTPSPALRRTARRLGRQLLRAARAAWPSAELDALAAALPRGAHQPVV
;
A
#
# COMPACT_ATOMS: atom_id res chain seq x y z
N MET A 1 -19.25 -1.27 5.20
CA MET A 1 -18.83 -1.81 3.89
C MET A 1 -19.53 -3.14 3.66
N ASN A 2 -20.02 -3.44 2.46
CA ASN A 2 -20.61 -4.76 2.15
C ASN A 2 -19.55 -5.72 1.58
N LEU A 3 -19.86 -7.02 1.51
CA LEU A 3 -18.94 -8.04 1.01
C LEU A 3 -18.48 -7.78 -0.43
N ALA A 4 -19.39 -7.34 -1.32
CA ALA A 4 -19.07 -7.06 -2.71
C ALA A 4 -18.01 -5.95 -2.85
N ALA A 5 -18.11 -4.88 -2.04
CA ALA A 5 -17.12 -3.81 -2.01
C ALA A 5 -15.75 -4.29 -1.56
N LEU A 6 -15.70 -5.19 -0.56
CA LEU A 6 -14.45 -5.80 -0.10
C LEU A 6 -13.81 -6.68 -1.18
N LEU A 7 -14.61 -7.44 -1.92
CA LEU A 7 -14.11 -8.26 -3.04
C LEU A 7 -13.56 -7.39 -4.17
N VAL A 8 -14.19 -6.26 -4.48
CA VAL A 8 -13.68 -5.30 -5.47
C VAL A 8 -12.36 -4.68 -5.02
N LEU A 9 -12.22 -4.32 -3.74
CA LEU A 9 -10.96 -3.80 -3.17
C LEU A 9 -9.83 -4.83 -3.25
N ALA A 10 -10.13 -6.11 -3.07
CA ALA A 10 -9.15 -7.20 -3.12
C ALA A 10 -8.83 -7.67 -4.56
N ASP A 11 -9.56 -7.20 -5.57
CA ASP A 11 -9.36 -7.62 -6.96
C ASP A 11 -8.06 -7.03 -7.54
N GLY A 12 -7.23 -7.88 -8.15
CA GLY A 12 -5.98 -7.45 -8.79
C GLY A 12 -6.17 -6.45 -9.95
N ARG A 13 -7.39 -6.35 -10.48
CA ARG A 13 -7.80 -5.40 -11.52
C ARG A 13 -8.28 -4.06 -10.95
N PHE A 14 -8.38 -3.92 -9.62
CA PHE A 14 -8.76 -2.66 -9.02
C PHE A 14 -7.81 -1.54 -9.48
N PRO A 15 -8.32 -0.37 -9.92
CA PRO A 15 -7.53 0.64 -10.65
C PRO A 15 -6.61 1.47 -9.74
N ALA A 16 -6.00 0.85 -8.72
CA ALA A 16 -5.00 1.44 -7.85
C ALA A 16 -3.55 1.27 -8.37
N GLY A 17 -3.33 0.51 -9.45
CA GLY A 17 -2.00 0.33 -10.06
C GLY A 17 -1.04 -0.59 -9.30
N GLY A 18 -1.54 -1.33 -8.29
CA GLY A 18 -0.74 -2.24 -7.45
C GLY A 18 -0.02 -3.34 -8.23
N HIS A 19 -0.64 -3.87 -9.28
CA HIS A 19 -0.07 -4.97 -10.09
C HIS A 19 1.22 -4.60 -10.82
N ALA A 20 1.51 -3.31 -11.01
CA ALA A 20 2.68 -2.83 -11.73
C ALA A 20 3.93 -2.69 -10.84
N HIS A 21 3.85 -3.07 -9.56
CA HIS A 21 4.93 -2.90 -8.60
C HIS A 21 5.40 -4.24 -8.04
N SER A 22 6.65 -4.60 -8.34
CA SER A 22 7.26 -5.88 -7.96
C SER A 22 7.52 -6.04 -6.46
N GLY A 23 7.50 -4.94 -5.70
CA GLY A 23 7.71 -4.97 -4.25
C GLY A 23 9.08 -5.54 -3.84
N GLY A 24 10.09 -5.40 -4.69
CA GLY A 24 11.45 -5.90 -4.48
C GLY A 24 11.75 -7.24 -5.13
N ALA A 25 10.74 -7.92 -5.71
CA ALA A 25 10.92 -9.22 -6.34
C ALA A 25 11.89 -9.15 -7.54
N GLU A 26 11.78 -8.13 -8.40
CA GLU A 26 12.68 -7.95 -9.55
C GLU A 26 14.15 -7.83 -9.13
N ALA A 27 14.43 -7.07 -8.05
CA ALA A 27 15.77 -6.94 -7.51
C ALA A 27 16.27 -8.26 -6.91
N ALA A 28 15.39 -9.03 -6.27
CA ALA A 28 15.73 -10.36 -5.73
C ALA A 28 16.01 -11.38 -6.83
N VAL A 29 15.28 -11.34 -7.95
CA VAL A 29 15.54 -12.14 -9.14
C VAL A 29 16.87 -11.75 -9.79
N THR A 30 17.10 -10.44 -9.97
CA THR A 30 18.36 -9.92 -10.52
C THR A 30 19.57 -10.36 -9.68
N ALA A 31 19.42 -10.37 -8.36
CA ALA A 31 20.43 -10.84 -7.42
C ALA A 31 20.50 -12.37 -7.28
N ARG A 32 19.74 -13.14 -8.09
CA ARG A 32 19.64 -14.61 -8.03
C ARG A 32 19.23 -15.17 -6.66
N ARG A 33 18.51 -14.39 -5.85
CA ARG A 33 17.92 -14.82 -4.57
C ARG A 33 16.55 -15.48 -4.77
N VAL A 34 15.80 -15.05 -5.77
CA VAL A 34 14.58 -15.71 -6.24
C VAL A 34 14.88 -16.33 -7.60
N ARG A 35 14.75 -17.65 -7.71
CA ARG A 35 15.18 -18.44 -8.88
C ARG A 35 14.13 -19.46 -9.33
N ASP A 36 13.18 -19.77 -8.46
CA ASP A 36 12.14 -20.78 -8.64
C ASP A 36 10.95 -20.47 -7.72
N ALA A 37 9.93 -21.32 -7.74
CA ALA A 37 8.73 -21.15 -6.93
C ALA A 37 9.02 -21.23 -5.42
N ALA A 38 9.93 -22.12 -5.00
CA ALA A 38 10.26 -22.30 -3.58
C ALA A 38 10.94 -21.05 -3.00
N SER A 39 11.95 -20.52 -3.70
CA SER A 39 12.62 -19.27 -3.30
C SER A 39 11.72 -18.03 -3.41
N LEU A 40 10.74 -18.03 -4.32
CA LEU A 40 9.70 -16.99 -4.35
C LEU A 40 8.79 -17.08 -3.11
N GLU A 41 8.40 -18.29 -2.68
CA GLU A 41 7.62 -18.50 -1.46
C GLU A 41 8.38 -17.97 -0.24
N GLU A 42 9.66 -18.32 -0.10
CA GLU A 42 10.53 -17.83 0.97
C GLU A 42 10.62 -16.29 0.95
N PHE A 43 10.80 -15.68 -0.22
CA PHE A 43 10.78 -14.23 -0.38
C PHE A 43 9.46 -13.62 0.08
N CYS A 44 8.32 -14.18 -0.34
CA CYS A 44 7.01 -13.72 0.06
C CYS A 44 6.80 -13.83 1.57
N ARG A 45 7.18 -14.96 2.18
CA ARG A 45 7.13 -15.18 3.63
C ARG A 45 7.99 -14.18 4.39
N GLY A 46 9.22 -13.95 3.94
CA GLY A 46 10.10 -12.94 4.52
C GLY A 46 9.52 -11.53 4.42
N ARG A 47 8.89 -11.18 3.29
CA ARG A 47 8.18 -9.90 3.15
C ARG A 47 6.98 -9.77 4.07
N LEU A 48 6.18 -10.83 4.23
CA LEU A 48 5.02 -10.82 5.15
C LEU A 48 5.45 -10.49 6.58
N HIS A 49 6.59 -11.00 7.04
CA HIS A 49 7.10 -10.73 8.39
C HIS A 49 7.86 -9.41 8.55
N THR A 50 8.08 -8.66 7.47
CA THR A 50 8.86 -7.41 7.49
C THR A 50 8.03 -6.23 6.96
N SER A 51 8.22 -5.83 5.70
CA SER A 51 7.50 -4.69 5.13
C SER A 51 5.99 -4.93 5.05
N GLY A 52 5.57 -6.18 4.84
CA GLY A 52 4.17 -6.58 4.86
C GLY A 52 3.52 -6.37 6.23
N LEU A 53 4.20 -6.78 7.32
CA LEU A 53 3.73 -6.57 8.69
C LEU A 53 3.58 -5.08 9.02
N VAL A 54 4.55 -4.25 8.62
CA VAL A 54 4.48 -2.79 8.81
C VAL A 54 3.30 -2.19 8.07
N ALA A 55 3.12 -2.54 6.80
CA ALA A 55 1.99 -2.06 6.00
C ALA A 55 0.64 -2.50 6.61
N ALA A 56 0.54 -3.76 7.03
CA ALA A 56 -0.66 -4.28 7.68
C ALA A 56 -0.97 -3.56 9.00
N GLY A 57 0.04 -3.26 9.81
CA GLY A 57 -0.13 -2.50 11.06
C GLY A 57 -0.61 -1.07 10.82
N LEU A 58 -0.07 -0.39 9.80
CA LEU A 58 -0.53 0.95 9.41
C LEU A 58 -1.98 0.94 8.91
N ALA A 59 -2.33 -0.02 8.05
CA ALA A 59 -3.69 -0.17 7.55
C ALA A 59 -4.69 -0.50 8.66
N ALA A 60 -4.31 -1.36 9.60
CA ALA A 60 -5.13 -1.67 10.76
C ALA A 60 -5.33 -0.44 11.67
N ALA A 61 -4.28 0.36 11.88
CA ALA A 61 -4.39 1.60 12.66
C ALA A 61 -5.28 2.65 11.96
N ALA A 62 -5.14 2.81 10.64
CA ALA A 62 -6.00 3.70 9.85
C ALA A 62 -7.47 3.26 9.94
N ALA A 63 -7.74 1.96 9.75
CA ALA A 63 -9.08 1.39 9.88
C ALA A 63 -9.65 1.52 11.30
N ALA A 64 -8.80 1.57 12.33
CA ALA A 64 -9.20 1.82 13.72
C ALA A 64 -9.42 3.31 14.04
N GLY A 65 -9.22 4.22 13.08
CA GLY A 65 -9.50 5.65 13.22
C GLY A 65 -8.35 6.49 13.79
N TYR A 66 -7.11 5.99 13.74
CA TYR A 66 -5.94 6.80 14.08
C TYR A 66 -5.73 7.93 13.07
N ASP A 67 -5.08 9.02 13.50
CA ASP A 67 -4.79 10.16 12.63
C ASP A 67 -3.97 9.74 11.39
N PRO A 68 -4.53 9.84 10.17
CA PRO A 68 -3.84 9.41 8.97
C PRO A 68 -2.58 10.23 8.66
N LEU A 69 -2.47 11.47 9.13
CA LEU A 69 -1.26 12.28 8.92
C LEU A 69 -0.09 11.75 9.75
N LEU A 70 -0.35 11.42 11.01
CA LEU A 70 0.62 10.74 11.87
C LEU A 70 1.04 9.38 11.29
N LEU A 71 0.08 8.61 10.75
CA LEU A 71 0.38 7.33 10.12
C LEU A 71 1.22 7.49 8.83
N ASP A 72 0.98 8.55 8.04
CA ASP A 72 1.78 8.85 6.84
C ASP A 72 3.23 9.19 7.18
N GLU A 73 3.45 9.99 8.24
CA GLU A 73 4.79 10.27 8.78
C GLU A 73 5.47 9.00 9.28
N ALA A 74 4.73 8.16 10.02
CA ALA A 74 5.20 6.87 10.50
C ALA A 74 5.58 5.92 9.36
N ALA A 75 4.86 5.95 8.24
CA ALA A 75 5.14 5.20 7.02
C ALA A 75 6.40 5.73 6.30
N ASP A 76 6.55 7.05 6.21
CA ASP A 76 7.75 7.69 5.65
C ASP A 76 9.01 7.30 6.45
N ALA A 77 8.97 7.38 7.78
CA ALA A 77 10.08 7.02 8.65
C ALA A 77 10.50 5.54 8.53
N ARG A 78 9.51 4.65 8.30
CA ARG A 78 9.73 3.21 8.11
C ARG A 78 10.08 2.80 6.67
N THR A 79 10.14 3.76 5.76
CA THR A 79 10.49 3.53 4.34
C THR A 79 11.76 4.30 3.98
N PRO A 80 12.96 3.76 4.25
CA PRO A 80 14.22 4.48 4.05
C PRO A 80 14.48 4.88 2.58
N SER A 81 14.06 4.04 1.63
CA SER A 81 14.30 4.28 0.20
C SER A 81 13.41 5.42 -0.33
N PRO A 82 13.99 6.52 -0.84
CA PRO A 82 13.22 7.61 -1.44
C PRO A 82 12.40 7.17 -2.65
N ALA A 83 12.93 6.21 -3.42
CA ALA A 83 12.22 5.64 -4.57
C ALA A 83 10.97 4.88 -4.12
N LEU A 84 11.07 4.07 -3.05
CA LEU A 84 9.92 3.36 -2.49
C LEU A 84 8.88 4.31 -1.89
N ARG A 85 9.31 5.40 -1.21
CA ARG A 85 8.37 6.45 -0.73
C ARG A 85 7.56 7.06 -1.88
N ARG A 86 8.23 7.46 -2.97
CA ARG A 86 7.54 8.01 -4.15
C ARG A 86 6.55 7.04 -4.76
N THR A 87 6.94 5.77 -4.88
CA THR A 87 6.07 4.71 -5.38
C THR A 87 4.85 4.50 -4.48
N ALA A 88 5.06 4.38 -3.16
CA ALA A 88 3.98 4.19 -2.20
C ALA A 88 2.95 5.34 -2.23
N ARG A 89 3.42 6.59 -2.35
CA ARG A 89 2.56 7.77 -2.49
C ARG A 89 1.81 7.81 -3.82
N ARG A 90 2.43 7.40 -4.92
CA ARG A 90 1.76 7.26 -6.22
C ARG A 90 0.62 6.23 -6.13
N LEU A 91 0.89 5.08 -5.52
CA LEU A 91 -0.10 4.03 -5.32
C LEU A 91 -1.24 4.48 -4.40
N GLY A 92 -0.92 5.12 -3.27
CA GLY A 92 -1.94 5.64 -2.36
C GLY A 92 -2.81 6.70 -3.02
N ARG A 93 -2.24 7.59 -3.83
CA ARG A 93 -3.04 8.54 -4.62
C ARG A 93 -3.99 7.86 -5.61
N GLN A 94 -3.57 6.77 -6.24
CA GLN A 94 -4.41 6.00 -7.17
C GLN A 94 -5.53 5.26 -6.41
N LEU A 95 -5.20 4.63 -5.28
CA LEU A 95 -6.17 4.00 -4.38
C LEU A 95 -7.19 5.02 -3.88
N LEU A 96 -6.75 6.17 -3.37
CA LEU A 96 -7.62 7.21 -2.83
C LEU A 96 -8.57 7.78 -3.90
N ARG A 97 -8.10 7.95 -5.13
CA ARG A 97 -8.95 8.37 -6.25
C ARG A 97 -10.06 7.36 -6.54
N ALA A 98 -9.70 6.07 -6.64
CA ALA A 98 -10.67 5.01 -6.92
C ALA A 98 -11.64 4.84 -5.75
N ALA A 99 -11.13 4.90 -4.52
CA ALA A 99 -11.93 4.78 -3.29
C ALA A 99 -12.95 5.91 -3.17
N ARG A 100 -12.55 7.17 -3.38
CA ARG A 100 -13.46 8.33 -3.33
C ARG A 100 -14.58 8.26 -4.38
N ALA A 101 -14.30 7.69 -5.55
CA ALA A 101 -15.30 7.52 -6.60
C ALA A 101 -16.32 6.40 -6.25
N ALA A 102 -15.88 5.33 -5.61
CA ALA A 102 -16.71 4.18 -5.25
C ALA A 102 -17.44 4.36 -3.91
N TRP A 103 -16.82 5.05 -2.96
CA TRP A 103 -17.30 5.27 -1.59
C TRP A 103 -17.07 6.73 -1.18
N PRO A 104 -18.04 7.61 -1.42
CA PRO A 104 -17.96 9.01 -0.97
C PRO A 104 -17.77 9.09 0.55
N SER A 105 -16.72 9.79 0.99
CA SER A 105 -16.35 9.98 2.39
C SER A 105 -15.62 11.31 2.56
N ALA A 106 -16.06 12.09 3.55
CA ALA A 106 -15.46 13.38 3.89
C ALA A 106 -14.03 13.21 4.41
N GLU A 107 -13.75 12.09 5.07
CA GLU A 107 -12.43 11.72 5.58
C GLU A 107 -11.44 11.46 4.42
N LEU A 108 -11.89 10.75 3.38
CA LEU A 108 -11.07 10.53 2.17
C LEU A 108 -10.84 11.84 1.39
N ASP A 109 -11.84 12.72 1.35
CA ASP A 109 -11.70 14.06 0.75
C ASP A 109 -10.69 14.92 1.52
N ALA A 110 -10.78 14.92 2.86
CA ALA A 110 -9.85 15.62 3.73
C ALA A 110 -8.41 15.09 3.59
N LEU A 111 -8.24 13.77 3.54
CA LEU A 111 -6.93 13.14 3.31
C LEU A 111 -6.33 13.54 1.95
N ALA A 112 -7.16 13.55 0.90
CA ALA A 112 -6.72 13.97 -0.44
C ALA A 112 -6.30 15.44 -0.48
N ALA A 113 -7.00 16.31 0.26
CA ALA A 113 -6.67 17.73 0.37
C ALA A 113 -5.39 17.95 1.19
N ALA A 114 -5.21 17.24 2.30
CA ALA A 114 -4.04 17.36 3.16
C ALA A 114 -2.75 16.83 2.51
N LEU A 115 -2.85 15.76 1.72
CA LEU A 115 -1.71 15.11 1.07
C LEU A 115 -1.89 15.09 -0.46
N PRO A 116 -1.76 16.24 -1.16
CA PRO A 116 -2.04 16.33 -2.61
C PRO A 116 -1.11 15.48 -3.48
N ARG A 117 0.07 15.11 -2.96
CA ARG A 117 1.01 14.19 -3.65
C ARG A 117 0.66 12.72 -3.44
N GLY A 118 -0.29 12.41 -2.55
CA GLY A 118 -0.70 11.08 -2.12
C GLY A 118 -0.16 10.72 -0.74
N ALA A 119 -1.02 10.13 0.09
CA ALA A 119 -0.61 9.36 1.26
C ALA A 119 0.07 8.05 0.84
N HIS A 120 0.82 7.44 1.75
CA HIS A 120 1.26 6.06 1.59
C HIS A 120 0.08 5.12 1.41
N GLN A 121 0.18 4.17 0.48
CA GLN A 121 -0.91 3.25 0.13
C GLN A 121 -1.54 2.51 1.34
N PRO A 122 -0.79 2.09 2.39
CA PRO A 122 -1.38 1.46 3.56
C PRO A 122 -2.15 2.40 4.50
N VAL A 123 -2.08 3.73 4.30
CA VAL A 123 -2.79 4.73 5.12
C VAL A 123 -4.17 5.07 4.53
N VAL A 124 -4.35 4.80 3.24
CA VAL A 124 -5.60 5.03 2.50
C VAL A 124 -6.57 3.88 2.74
#